data_AF-A0A2N1SC02-F1
#
_entry.id   AF-A0A2N1SC02-F1
#
_cell.length_a   1.000
_cell.length_b   1.000
_cell.length_c   1.000
_cell.angle_alpha   90.00
_cell.angle_beta   90.00
_cell.angle_gamma   90.00
#
_symmetry.space_group_name_H-M   'P 1'
#
loop_
_entity.id
_entity.type
_entity.pdbx_description
1 polymer ?
#
loop_
_entity_poly.entity_id
_entity_poly.type
_entity_poly.pdbx_seq_one_letter_code
_entity_poly.pdbx_strand_id
1 'polypeptide(L)'
;MSQKRSIAIAVVAFAAVAAAFAAPVVVVFVDGSAQVLSGSTWKKLDFDDKFDSSSSVKLGAGAVLELQAQNGSTVAIAAPGNYVVDMLFKPKAETSALASVAGKLEKLAKGGPADQTVAGVRGSEAVVAKGTMWAGGTVEADEAAKEAFEAARAGSHAKAYGLYMEAFGLYVDASDPTGAARAAYSASLSAIASGSGAKGLAALRSASPEDAGALRGSYALALATLSARYGAGADAKALLEKAMAGGWFDDPAALADAKSLLSGL
;
A
#
# COMPACT_ATOMS: atom_id res chain seq x y z
N MET A 1 -22.30 59.50 -22.06
CA MET A 1 -22.16 58.35 -21.12
C MET A 1 -21.47 57.16 -21.78
N SER A 2 -20.20 57.25 -22.27
CA SER A 2 -19.68 56.20 -23.18
C SER A 2 -18.22 55.72 -23.01
N GLN A 3 -17.50 56.07 -21.94
CA GLN A 3 -16.16 55.48 -21.70
C GLN A 3 -15.99 54.88 -20.30
N LYS A 4 -16.55 55.53 -19.26
CA LYS A 4 -16.39 55.06 -17.87
C LYS A 4 -17.18 53.77 -17.55
N ARG A 5 -18.27 53.50 -18.29
CA ARG A 5 -19.06 52.25 -18.13
C ARG A 5 -18.43 51.05 -18.84
N SER A 6 -17.68 51.28 -19.92
CA SER A 6 -17.01 50.22 -20.69
C SER A 6 -15.79 49.66 -19.97
N ILE A 7 -15.06 50.49 -19.22
CA ILE A 7 -13.89 50.08 -18.43
C ILE A 7 -14.31 49.24 -17.21
N ALA A 8 -15.43 49.58 -16.56
CA ALA A 8 -15.92 48.83 -15.41
C ALA A 8 -16.37 47.39 -15.78
N ILE A 9 -16.92 47.19 -16.98
CA ILE A 9 -17.31 45.87 -17.48
C ILE A 9 -16.07 45.03 -17.87
N ALA A 10 -15.02 45.66 -18.41
CA ALA A 10 -13.78 44.97 -18.73
C ALA A 10 -13.01 44.48 -17.48
N VAL A 11 -13.06 45.22 -16.37
CA VAL A 11 -12.39 44.83 -15.10
C VAL A 11 -13.15 43.70 -14.38
N VAL A 12 -14.48 43.66 -14.46
CA VAL A 12 -15.27 42.55 -13.90
C VAL A 12 -15.20 41.29 -14.76
N ALA A 13 -15.06 41.43 -16.08
CA ALA A 13 -14.86 40.29 -16.99
C ALA A 13 -13.46 39.65 -16.85
N PHE A 14 -12.43 40.41 -16.45
CA PHE A 14 -11.08 39.88 -16.24
C PHE A 14 -10.88 39.22 -14.86
N ALA A 15 -11.74 39.53 -13.88
CA ALA A 15 -11.69 38.93 -12.54
C ALA A 15 -12.44 37.59 -12.42
N ALA A 16 -13.20 37.18 -13.44
CA ALA A 16 -14.03 35.98 -13.42
C ALA A 16 -13.40 34.74 -14.08
N VAL A 17 -12.17 34.83 -14.60
CA VAL A 17 -11.42 33.67 -15.09
C VAL A 17 -10.42 33.25 -14.01
N ALA A 18 -10.93 32.87 -12.84
CA ALA A 18 -10.23 31.90 -12.02
C ALA A 18 -10.29 30.57 -12.78
N ALA A 19 -9.43 30.44 -13.79
CA ALA A 19 -9.25 29.17 -14.46
C ALA A 19 -8.85 28.19 -13.36
N ALA A 20 -9.66 27.16 -13.17
CA ALA A 20 -9.23 25.97 -12.44
C ALA A 20 -8.09 25.36 -13.25
N PHE A 21 -6.89 25.91 -13.10
CA PHE A 21 -5.67 25.34 -13.64
C PHE A 21 -5.58 23.96 -13.06
N ALA A 22 -5.62 22.96 -13.92
CA ALA A 22 -5.48 21.61 -13.48
C ALA A 22 -4.09 21.44 -12.87
N ALA A 23 -4.05 20.91 -11.66
CA ALA A 23 -2.84 20.84 -10.87
C ALA A 23 -1.98 19.71 -11.45
N PRO A 24 -0.67 19.91 -11.65
CA PRO A 24 0.17 18.82 -12.07
C PRO A 24 0.27 17.79 -10.94
N VAL A 25 0.29 16.53 -11.35
CA VAL A 25 0.35 15.35 -10.50
C VAL A 25 1.60 14.57 -10.90
N VAL A 26 2.26 13.96 -9.92
CA VAL A 26 3.41 13.08 -10.14
C VAL A 26 3.06 11.64 -9.75
N VAL A 27 3.55 10.68 -10.53
CA VAL A 27 3.50 9.26 -10.17
C VAL A 27 4.55 8.98 -9.12
N VAL A 28 4.12 8.60 -7.91
CA VAL A 28 5.05 8.25 -6.81
C VAL A 28 5.24 6.75 -6.65
N PHE A 29 4.34 5.95 -7.24
CA PHE A 29 4.51 4.51 -7.33
C PHE A 29 3.63 3.94 -8.44
N VAL A 30 4.15 2.97 -9.19
CA VAL A 30 3.39 2.18 -10.15
C VAL A 30 3.86 0.73 -10.08
N ASP A 31 2.91 -0.18 -10.01
CA ASP A 31 3.11 -1.62 -10.16
C ASP A 31 2.06 -2.17 -11.13
N GLY A 32 2.50 -3.02 -12.07
CA GLY A 32 1.67 -3.52 -13.16
C GLY A 32 1.37 -2.49 -14.27
N SER A 33 0.20 -2.63 -14.90
CA SER A 33 -0.18 -1.82 -16.08
C SER A 33 -1.00 -0.59 -15.70
N ALA A 34 -0.35 0.57 -15.64
CA ALA A 34 -1.01 1.88 -15.55
C ALA A 34 -0.69 2.75 -16.79
N GLN A 35 -1.68 3.49 -17.29
CA GLN A 35 -1.55 4.35 -18.46
C GLN A 35 -2.27 5.68 -18.25
N VAL A 36 -1.80 6.77 -18.85
CA VAL A 36 -2.44 8.09 -18.87
C VAL A 36 -2.90 8.43 -20.28
N LEU A 37 -4.07 9.06 -20.39
CA LEU A 37 -4.59 9.57 -21.65
C LEU A 37 -3.88 10.88 -22.00
N SER A 38 -3.11 10.87 -23.08
CA SER A 38 -2.41 12.03 -23.63
C SER A 38 -2.91 12.27 -25.06
N GLY A 39 -3.73 13.30 -25.23
CA GLY A 39 -4.49 13.53 -26.47
C GLY A 39 -5.52 12.41 -26.67
N SER A 40 -5.39 11.66 -27.77
CA SER A 40 -6.23 10.50 -28.09
C SER A 40 -5.55 9.15 -27.81
N THR A 41 -4.36 9.17 -27.19
CA THR A 41 -3.52 7.97 -27.01
C THR A 41 -3.29 7.68 -25.54
N TRP A 42 -3.31 6.39 -25.18
CA TRP A 42 -2.91 5.93 -23.86
C TRP A 42 -1.40 5.71 -23.83
N LYS A 43 -0.70 6.36 -22.89
CA LYS A 43 0.74 6.22 -22.68
C LYS A 43 0.99 5.51 -21.36
N LYS A 44 1.94 4.57 -21.33
CA LYS A 44 2.35 3.91 -20.09
C LYS A 44 2.85 4.96 -19.10
N LEU A 45 2.46 4.82 -17.83
CA LEU A 45 2.98 5.60 -16.72
C LEU A 45 4.18 4.87 -16.10
N ASP A 46 5.19 5.65 -15.75
CA ASP A 46 6.35 5.24 -14.97
C ASP A 46 6.51 6.12 -13.72
N PHE A 47 7.38 5.71 -12.81
CA PHE A 47 7.75 6.51 -11.64
C PHE A 47 8.31 7.88 -12.06
N ASP A 48 8.00 8.92 -11.28
CA ASP A 48 8.33 10.33 -11.54
C ASP A 48 7.66 10.97 -12.77
N ASP A 49 6.82 10.23 -13.53
CA ASP A 49 6.04 10.83 -14.62
C ASP A 49 5.12 11.92 -14.08
N LYS A 50 5.04 13.02 -14.84
CA LYS A 50 4.20 14.18 -14.52
C LYS A 50 3.14 14.39 -15.58
N PHE A 51 1.92 14.60 -15.13
CA PHE A 51 0.80 14.90 -16.02
C PHE A 51 -0.23 15.76 -15.29
N ASP A 52 -1.20 16.24 -16.06
CA ASP A 52 -2.22 17.17 -15.60
C ASP A 52 -3.37 16.43 -14.88
N SER A 53 -3.85 16.92 -13.73
CA SER A 53 -4.92 16.28 -12.96
C SER A 53 -6.26 16.14 -13.71
N SER A 54 -6.48 16.89 -14.80
CA SER A 54 -7.65 16.72 -15.67
C SER A 54 -7.54 15.49 -16.59
N SER A 55 -6.36 14.87 -16.65
CA SER A 55 -6.13 13.66 -17.43
C SER A 55 -6.86 12.46 -16.82
N SER A 56 -7.19 11.50 -17.69
CA SER A 56 -7.67 10.19 -17.26
C SER A 56 -6.52 9.20 -17.16
N VAL A 57 -6.57 8.32 -16.18
CA VAL A 57 -5.67 7.17 -16.06
C VAL A 57 -6.44 5.87 -16.21
N LYS A 58 -5.80 4.85 -16.79
CA LYS A 58 -6.33 3.50 -16.96
C LYS A 58 -5.45 2.53 -16.19
N LEU A 59 -6.07 1.75 -15.31
CA LEU A 59 -5.44 0.65 -14.58
C LEU A 59 -5.89 -0.70 -15.13
N GLY A 60 -4.92 -1.58 -15.36
CA GLY A 60 -5.14 -3.00 -15.62
C GLY A 60 -5.47 -3.78 -14.35
N ALA A 61 -5.91 -5.03 -14.52
CA ALA A 61 -6.12 -5.94 -13.41
C ALA A 61 -4.80 -6.18 -12.64
N GLY A 62 -4.86 -6.19 -11.32
CA GLY A 62 -3.70 -6.37 -10.44
C GLY A 62 -2.78 -5.16 -10.30
N ALA A 63 -2.93 -4.13 -11.13
CA ALA A 63 -2.10 -2.93 -11.06
C ALA A 63 -2.36 -2.11 -9.80
N VAL A 64 -1.35 -1.37 -9.35
CA VAL A 64 -1.44 -0.39 -8.27
C VAL A 64 -0.78 0.90 -8.75
N LEU A 65 -1.44 2.04 -8.53
CA LEU A 65 -0.92 3.35 -8.87
C LEU A 65 -1.06 4.28 -7.67
N GLU A 66 0.01 4.97 -7.33
CA GLU A 66 0.02 6.06 -6.34
C GLU A 66 0.42 7.36 -7.01
N LEU A 67 -0.39 8.38 -6.77
CA LEU A 67 -0.25 9.70 -7.33
C LEU A 67 -0.10 10.72 -6.21
N GLN A 68 0.73 11.74 -6.41
CA GLN A 68 0.87 12.86 -5.51
C GLN A 68 0.54 14.17 -6.24
N ALA A 69 -0.37 14.95 -5.68
CA ALA A 69 -0.65 16.30 -6.14
C ALA A 69 0.39 17.29 -5.57
N GLN A 70 0.55 18.46 -6.20
CA GLN A 70 1.49 19.50 -5.74
C GLN A 70 1.32 19.95 -4.30
N ASN A 71 0.11 19.86 -3.74
CA ASN A 71 -0.16 20.20 -2.35
C ASN A 71 0.29 19.11 -1.35
N GLY A 72 0.93 18.05 -1.82
CA GLY A 72 1.41 16.92 -1.02
C GLY A 72 0.36 15.84 -0.77
N SER A 73 -0.90 16.04 -1.17
CA SER A 73 -1.92 15.00 -1.05
C SER A 73 -1.58 13.81 -1.94
N THR A 74 -1.77 12.61 -1.40
CA THR A 74 -1.53 11.34 -2.11
C THR A 74 -2.83 10.58 -2.28
N VAL A 75 -2.95 9.87 -3.40
CA VAL A 75 -4.03 8.93 -3.64
C VAL A 75 -3.47 7.65 -4.24
N ALA A 76 -3.97 6.51 -3.75
CA ALA A 76 -3.63 5.20 -4.26
C ALA A 76 -4.90 4.52 -4.81
N ILE A 77 -4.75 3.86 -5.95
CA ILE A 77 -5.80 3.08 -6.61
C ILE A 77 -5.25 1.72 -7.02
N ALA A 78 -6.05 0.67 -6.84
CA ALA A 78 -5.68 -0.71 -7.14
C ALA A 78 -6.78 -1.50 -7.87
N ALA A 79 -7.96 -0.90 -8.02
CA ALA A 79 -9.02 -1.46 -8.84
C ALA A 79 -8.74 -1.22 -10.34
N PRO A 80 -9.03 -2.20 -11.21
CA PRO A 80 -8.98 -1.99 -12.65
C PRO A 80 -10.09 -1.05 -13.10
N GLY A 81 -9.77 -0.16 -14.05
CA GLY A 81 -10.75 0.79 -14.57
C GLY A 81 -10.12 2.02 -15.18
N ASN A 82 -10.98 2.95 -15.60
CA ASN A 82 -10.59 4.27 -16.06
C ASN A 82 -11.02 5.30 -15.01
N TYR A 83 -10.11 6.20 -14.63
CA TYR A 83 -10.31 7.17 -13.57
C TYR A 83 -9.96 8.56 -14.06
N VAL A 84 -10.79 9.55 -13.77
CA VAL A 84 -10.43 10.96 -13.92
C VAL A 84 -9.68 11.37 -12.66
N VAL A 85 -8.46 11.89 -12.82
CA VAL A 85 -7.51 12.06 -11.70
C VAL A 85 -7.98 13.12 -10.70
N ASP A 86 -8.63 14.18 -11.16
CA ASP A 86 -9.24 15.21 -10.31
C ASP A 86 -10.26 14.62 -9.30
N MET A 87 -11.05 13.63 -9.73
CA MET A 87 -12.04 12.95 -8.92
C MET A 87 -11.42 12.04 -7.86
N LEU A 88 -10.17 11.59 -8.07
CA LEU A 88 -9.46 10.74 -7.11
C LEU A 88 -9.03 11.51 -5.86
N PHE A 89 -8.70 12.81 -6.00
CA PHE A 89 -8.30 13.67 -4.90
C PHE A 89 -9.48 14.28 -4.12
N LYS A 90 -10.72 14.06 -4.57
CA LYS A 90 -11.90 14.48 -3.81
C LYS A 90 -12.09 13.57 -2.59
N PRO A 91 -12.38 14.12 -1.39
CA PRO A 91 -12.62 13.31 -0.20
C PRO A 91 -13.71 12.28 -0.46
N LYS A 92 -13.41 11.01 -0.19
CA LYS A 92 -14.39 9.93 -0.18
C LYS A 92 -14.66 9.53 1.26
N ALA A 93 -15.93 9.34 1.59
CA ALA A 93 -16.30 8.76 2.87
C ALA A 93 -15.88 7.28 2.85
N GLU A 94 -14.90 6.93 3.67
CA GLU A 94 -14.62 5.54 4.01
C GLU A 94 -15.68 5.05 5.01
N THR A 95 -16.05 3.76 4.94
CA THR A 95 -16.92 3.17 5.97
C THR A 95 -16.18 3.17 7.31
N SER A 96 -16.90 3.35 8.41
CA SER A 96 -16.30 3.41 9.76
C SER A 96 -15.52 2.13 10.11
N ALA A 97 -15.97 0.98 9.61
CA ALA A 97 -15.28 -0.30 9.75
C ALA A 97 -13.92 -0.30 9.04
N LEU A 98 -13.87 0.10 7.77
CA LEU A 98 -12.63 0.18 6.99
C LEU A 98 -11.65 1.17 7.62
N ALA A 99 -12.11 2.36 8.00
CA ALA A 99 -11.28 3.38 8.63
C ALA A 99 -10.68 2.89 9.97
N SER A 100 -11.46 2.14 10.76
CA SER A 100 -11.01 1.58 12.05
C SER A 100 -9.90 0.55 11.87
N VAL A 101 -10.08 -0.42 10.96
CA VAL A 101 -9.09 -1.48 10.71
C VAL A 101 -7.85 -0.91 10.02
N ALA A 102 -8.00 -0.01 9.05
CA ALA A 102 -6.89 0.71 8.43
C ALA A 102 -6.10 1.53 9.47
N GLY A 103 -6.77 2.21 10.40
CA GLY A 103 -6.13 2.94 11.48
C GLY A 103 -5.34 2.05 12.44
N LYS A 104 -5.81 0.82 12.70
CA LYS A 104 -5.04 -0.19 13.47
C LYS A 104 -3.80 -0.65 12.71
N LEU A 105 -3.92 -0.91 11.41
CA LEU A 105 -2.80 -1.28 10.55
C LEU A 105 -1.74 -0.18 10.48
N GLU A 106 -2.15 1.08 10.34
CA GLU A 106 -1.24 2.23 10.34
C GLU A 106 -0.51 2.40 11.69
N LYS A 107 -1.20 2.17 12.81
CA LYS A 107 -0.59 2.19 14.16
C LYS A 107 0.41 1.06 14.35
N LEU A 108 0.11 -0.13 13.83
CA LEU A 108 1.01 -1.27 13.81
C LEU A 108 2.27 -0.93 13.01
N ALA A 109 2.10 -0.38 11.80
CA ALA A 109 3.20 0.03 10.93
C ALA A 109 4.12 1.08 11.57
N LYS A 110 3.57 2.08 12.26
CA LYS A 110 4.33 3.17 12.89
C LYS A 110 4.95 2.80 14.25
N GLY A 111 4.74 1.59 14.77
CA GLY A 111 5.31 1.17 16.05
C GLY A 111 4.71 1.88 17.27
N GLY A 112 3.38 1.82 17.46
CA GLY A 112 2.79 2.13 18.78
C GLY A 112 3.41 1.27 19.89
N PRO A 113 3.48 1.74 21.15
CA PRO A 113 4.32 1.12 22.18
C PRO A 113 3.78 -0.26 22.55
N ALA A 114 4.41 -1.30 22.00
CA ALA A 114 4.45 -2.63 22.56
C ALA A 114 5.65 -3.35 21.95
N ASP A 115 6.53 -3.84 22.83
CA ASP A 115 7.30 -5.05 22.58
C ASP A 115 6.40 -6.08 21.89
N GLN A 116 6.52 -6.19 20.56
CA GLN A 116 5.91 -7.25 19.78
C GLN A 116 6.67 -8.54 20.11
N THR A 117 6.39 -9.06 21.30
CA THR A 117 6.69 -10.42 21.68
C THR A 117 5.74 -11.29 20.87
N VAL A 118 6.14 -11.67 19.65
CA VAL A 118 5.41 -12.66 18.86
C VAL A 118 5.47 -13.98 19.64
N ALA A 119 4.33 -14.37 20.21
CA ALA A 119 4.05 -15.72 20.73
C ALA A 119 5.20 -16.37 21.52
N GLY A 120 5.71 -15.70 22.57
CA GLY A 120 6.59 -16.33 23.56
C GLY A 120 8.01 -16.68 23.09
N VAL A 121 8.40 -16.38 21.85
CA VAL A 121 9.79 -16.50 21.42
C VAL A 121 10.46 -15.15 21.67
N ARG A 122 11.19 -15.05 22.78
CA ARG A 122 12.14 -13.95 22.98
C ARG A 122 13.09 -13.96 21.78
N GLY A 123 13.21 -12.84 21.08
CA GLY A 123 14.23 -12.60 20.04
C GLY A 123 15.68 -12.61 20.56
N SER A 124 15.94 -13.33 21.65
CA SER A 124 17.23 -13.54 22.28
C SER A 124 17.54 -15.00 22.61
N GLU A 125 16.67 -15.95 22.24
CA GLU A 125 17.06 -17.34 22.07
C GLU A 125 17.10 -17.66 20.58
N ALA A 126 18.12 -17.12 19.92
CA ALA A 126 18.80 -17.92 18.92
C ALA A 126 19.19 -19.23 19.64
N VAL A 127 18.32 -20.23 19.53
CA VAL A 127 18.70 -21.62 19.71
C VAL A 127 19.96 -21.74 18.87
N VAL A 128 21.11 -21.82 19.55
CA VAL A 128 22.31 -22.43 18.99
C VAL A 128 21.85 -23.84 18.67
N ALA A 129 21.32 -24.01 17.46
CA ALA A 129 21.02 -25.28 16.87
C ALA A 129 22.39 -25.95 16.69
N LYS A 130 22.86 -26.58 17.76
CA LYS A 130 23.82 -27.67 17.71
C LYS A 130 23.11 -28.78 16.94
N GLY A 131 23.24 -28.72 15.63
CA GLY A 131 22.63 -29.65 14.70
C GLY A 131 23.02 -29.23 13.30
N THR A 132 24.18 -29.69 12.88
CA THR A 132 24.73 -29.66 11.52
C THR A 132 23.61 -29.78 10.46
N MET A 133 23.18 -28.67 9.88
CA MET A 133 22.29 -28.66 8.72
C MET A 133 22.71 -27.50 7.81
N TRP A 134 23.59 -27.84 6.86
CA TRP A 134 23.91 -27.16 5.60
C TRP A 134 23.70 -25.64 5.52
N ALA A 135 24.82 -24.91 5.60
CA ALA A 135 24.90 -23.51 5.19
C ALA A 135 24.47 -23.31 3.72
N GLY A 136 23.74 -22.23 3.45
CA GLY A 136 23.82 -21.53 2.15
C GLY A 136 22.53 -21.26 1.38
N GLY A 137 21.34 -21.52 1.95
CA GLY A 137 20.08 -21.17 1.26
C GLY A 137 19.55 -19.79 1.63
N THR A 138 19.40 -19.54 2.94
CA THR A 138 18.68 -18.37 3.46
C THR A 138 19.56 -17.39 4.23
N VAL A 139 20.87 -17.63 4.35
CA VAL A 139 21.75 -16.81 5.21
C VAL A 139 21.75 -15.36 4.77
N GLU A 140 21.89 -15.13 3.47
CA GLU A 140 21.84 -13.81 2.84
C GLU A 140 20.46 -13.16 3.01
N ALA A 141 19.39 -13.95 2.91
CA ALA A 141 18.02 -13.49 3.14
C ALA A 141 17.80 -13.05 4.60
N ASP A 142 18.30 -13.84 5.56
CA ASP A 142 18.21 -13.57 6.99
C ASP A 142 19.04 -12.33 7.38
N GLU A 143 20.22 -12.15 6.78
CA GLU A 143 21.05 -10.96 6.96
C GLU A 143 20.38 -9.69 6.42
N ALA A 144 19.83 -9.74 5.21
CA ALA A 144 19.07 -8.63 4.63
C ALA A 144 17.82 -8.29 5.46
N ALA A 145 17.07 -9.30 5.90
CA ALA A 145 15.90 -9.13 6.76
C ALA A 145 16.27 -8.50 8.12
N LYS A 146 17.42 -8.90 8.69
CA LYS A 146 17.95 -8.32 9.93
C LYS A 146 18.35 -6.86 9.73
N GLU A 147 19.05 -6.51 8.64
CA GLU A 147 19.37 -5.11 8.35
C GLU A 147 18.09 -4.28 8.15
N ALA A 148 17.09 -4.85 7.48
CA ALA A 148 15.78 -4.21 7.29
C ALA A 148 15.10 -3.93 8.63
N PHE A 149 15.15 -4.87 9.56
CA PHE A 149 14.61 -4.71 10.91
C PHE A 149 15.30 -3.59 11.68
N GLU A 150 16.64 -3.53 11.67
CA GLU A 150 17.39 -2.46 12.32
C GLU A 150 17.10 -1.09 11.67
N ALA A 151 16.98 -1.03 10.35
CA ALA A 151 16.58 0.19 9.65
C ALA A 151 15.16 0.65 10.04
N ALA A 152 14.21 -0.27 10.14
CA ALA A 152 12.84 0.03 10.57
C ALA A 152 12.82 0.55 12.01
N ARG A 153 13.60 -0.08 12.90
CA ARG A 153 13.73 0.33 14.31
C ARG A 153 14.36 1.71 14.46
N ALA A 154 15.30 2.06 13.57
CA ALA A 154 15.89 3.39 13.49
C ALA A 154 14.96 4.45 12.84
N GLY A 155 13.70 4.10 12.51
CA GLY A 155 12.75 4.99 11.84
C GLY A 155 13.01 5.19 10.34
N SER A 156 14.01 4.50 9.78
CA SER A 156 14.36 4.55 8.35
C SER A 156 13.47 3.61 7.53
N HIS A 157 12.16 3.79 7.60
CA HIS A 157 11.17 2.87 7.04
C HIS A 157 11.26 2.69 5.51
N ALA A 158 11.62 3.75 4.77
CA ALA A 158 11.82 3.65 3.32
C ALA A 158 13.02 2.76 2.97
N LYS A 159 14.11 2.83 3.74
CA LYS A 159 15.26 1.94 3.59
C LYS A 159 14.88 0.51 3.97
N ALA A 160 14.18 0.35 5.08
CA ALA A 160 13.70 -0.96 5.56
C ALA A 160 12.82 -1.66 4.53
N TYR A 161 11.91 -0.95 3.86
CA TYR A 161 11.13 -1.48 2.76
C TYR A 161 12.01 -2.09 1.66
N GLY A 162 13.03 -1.35 1.21
CA GLY A 162 13.96 -1.84 0.18
C GLY A 162 14.67 -3.13 0.61
N LEU A 163 15.22 -3.16 1.82
CA LEU A 163 15.92 -4.32 2.38
C LEU A 163 14.99 -5.53 2.61
N TYR A 164 13.74 -5.31 3.02
CA TYR A 164 12.78 -6.41 3.14
C TYR A 164 12.36 -6.97 1.76
N MET A 165 12.25 -6.13 0.73
CA MET A 165 11.97 -6.60 -0.63
C MET A 165 13.17 -7.33 -1.24
N GLU A 166 14.39 -6.95 -0.87
CA GLU A 166 15.61 -7.70 -1.20
C GLU A 166 15.60 -9.07 -0.50
N ALA A 167 15.35 -9.11 0.81
CA ALA A 167 15.22 -10.35 1.57
C ALA A 167 14.12 -11.26 0.98
N PHE A 168 12.98 -10.69 0.57
CA PHE A 168 11.92 -11.43 -0.13
C PHE A 168 12.46 -12.13 -1.38
N GLY A 169 13.19 -11.42 -2.25
CA GLY A 169 13.79 -12.01 -3.45
C GLY A 169 14.74 -13.16 -3.12
N LEU A 170 15.59 -12.98 -2.10
CA LEU A 170 16.53 -14.01 -1.66
C LEU A 170 15.80 -15.24 -1.08
N TYR A 171 14.71 -15.08 -0.33
CA TYR A 171 13.89 -16.20 0.11
C TYR A 171 13.18 -16.93 -1.04
N VAL A 172 12.73 -16.20 -2.07
CA VAL A 172 12.17 -16.81 -3.29
C VAL A 172 13.24 -17.65 -4.00
N ASP A 173 14.45 -17.12 -4.16
CA ASP A 173 15.57 -17.84 -4.78
C ASP A 173 15.97 -19.07 -3.95
N ALA A 174 15.87 -18.98 -2.62
CA ALA A 174 16.09 -20.09 -1.69
C ALA A 174 14.95 -21.11 -1.64
N SER A 175 13.85 -20.89 -2.38
CA SER A 175 12.62 -21.69 -2.32
C SER A 175 12.01 -21.78 -0.91
N ASP A 176 12.10 -20.70 -0.12
CA ASP A 176 11.46 -20.56 1.19
C ASP A 176 10.23 -19.63 1.09
N PRO A 177 9.04 -20.17 0.78
CA PRO A 177 7.82 -19.36 0.65
C PRO A 177 7.39 -18.73 1.98
N THR A 178 7.73 -19.33 3.13
CA THR A 178 7.39 -18.77 4.43
C THR A 178 8.28 -17.57 4.77
N GLY A 179 9.59 -17.66 4.51
CA GLY A 179 10.50 -16.52 4.60
C GLY A 179 10.06 -15.38 3.69
N ALA A 180 9.74 -15.69 2.43
CA ALA A 180 9.26 -14.72 1.45
C ALA A 180 7.98 -14.01 1.94
N ALA A 181 6.96 -14.76 2.38
CA ALA A 181 5.72 -14.17 2.89
C ALA A 181 5.94 -13.29 4.13
N ARG A 182 6.84 -13.67 5.04
CA ARG A 182 7.18 -12.85 6.21
C ARG A 182 7.89 -11.56 5.81
N ALA A 183 8.82 -11.64 4.85
CA ALA A 183 9.52 -10.47 4.32
C ALA A 183 8.55 -9.51 3.62
N ALA A 184 7.64 -10.03 2.78
CA ALA A 184 6.59 -9.26 2.12
C ALA A 184 5.66 -8.53 3.11
N TYR A 185 5.26 -9.22 4.19
CA TYR A 185 4.46 -8.61 5.26
C TYR A 185 5.21 -7.47 5.96
N SER A 186 6.47 -7.70 6.34
CA SER A 186 7.31 -6.67 7.00
C SER A 186 7.64 -5.48 6.08
N ALA A 187 7.86 -5.74 4.78
CA ALA A 187 7.98 -4.70 3.77
C ALA A 187 6.70 -3.85 3.73
N SER A 188 5.53 -4.49 3.78
CA SER A 188 4.26 -3.76 3.73
C SER A 188 4.08 -2.79 4.90
N LEU A 189 4.43 -3.22 6.12
CA LEU A 189 4.38 -2.38 7.31
C LEU A 189 5.36 -1.21 7.19
N SER A 190 6.59 -1.46 6.71
CA SER A 190 7.59 -0.41 6.48
C SER A 190 7.13 0.60 5.41
N ALA A 191 6.48 0.13 4.34
CA ALA A 191 5.92 0.99 3.30
C ALA A 191 4.82 1.90 3.86
N ILE A 192 3.87 1.35 4.62
CA ILE A 192 2.80 2.12 5.27
C ILE A 192 3.39 3.14 6.26
N ALA A 193 4.39 2.75 7.04
CA ALA A 193 5.08 3.63 7.98
C ALA A 193 5.80 4.79 7.27
N SER A 194 6.34 4.53 6.07
CA SER A 194 6.94 5.55 5.20
C SER A 194 5.92 6.43 4.46
N GLY A 195 4.62 6.16 4.61
CA GLY A 195 3.54 6.94 4.01
C GLY A 195 3.08 6.48 2.62
N SER A 196 3.55 5.32 2.13
CA SER A 196 3.12 4.75 0.85
C SER A 196 2.36 3.45 1.10
N GLY A 197 1.04 3.54 1.12
CA GLY A 197 0.21 2.35 1.27
C GLY A 197 0.06 1.56 -0.04
N ALA A 198 0.29 2.21 -1.20
CA ALA A 198 0.36 1.51 -2.48
C ALA A 198 1.55 0.52 -2.54
N LYS A 199 2.75 0.94 -2.11
CA LYS A 199 3.90 0.04 -1.92
C LYS A 199 3.57 -1.06 -0.90
N GLY A 200 2.82 -0.71 0.15
CA GLY A 200 2.32 -1.68 1.12
C GLY A 200 1.47 -2.78 0.49
N LEU A 201 0.51 -2.40 -0.35
CA LEU A 201 -0.35 -3.35 -1.07
C LEU A 201 0.44 -4.19 -2.06
N ALA A 202 1.35 -3.57 -2.83
CA ALA A 202 2.19 -4.28 -3.79
C ALA A 202 3.07 -5.34 -3.11
N ALA A 203 3.70 -4.99 -1.98
CA ALA A 203 4.45 -5.96 -1.18
C ALA A 203 3.56 -7.13 -0.73
N LEU A 204 2.35 -6.87 -0.21
CA LEU A 204 1.44 -7.95 0.20
C LEU A 204 0.95 -8.82 -0.97
N ARG A 205 0.93 -8.31 -2.20
CA ARG A 205 0.58 -9.08 -3.40
C ARG A 205 1.74 -9.93 -3.94
N SER A 206 2.97 -9.70 -3.48
CA SER A 206 4.14 -10.46 -3.93
C SER A 206 4.23 -11.87 -3.37
N ALA A 207 3.51 -12.18 -2.28
CA ALA A 207 3.45 -13.50 -1.65
C ALA A 207 2.02 -13.89 -1.28
N SER A 208 1.82 -15.19 -1.00
CA SER A 208 0.53 -15.71 -0.52
C SER A 208 0.40 -15.56 0.99
N PRO A 209 -0.77 -15.14 1.51
CA PRO A 209 -1.06 -15.20 2.94
C PRO A 209 -1.00 -16.63 3.51
N GLU A 210 -1.20 -17.65 2.69
CA GLU A 210 -1.18 -19.07 3.12
C GLU A 210 0.22 -19.51 3.56
N ASP A 211 1.26 -18.95 2.94
CA ASP A 211 2.65 -19.30 3.21
C ASP A 211 3.19 -18.59 4.46
N ALA A 212 2.47 -17.58 4.97
CA ALA A 212 2.91 -16.74 6.08
C ALA A 212 2.94 -17.43 7.45
N GLY A 213 2.52 -18.71 7.53
CA GLY A 213 2.50 -19.49 8.76
C GLY A 213 1.63 -18.82 9.84
N ALA A 214 2.20 -18.55 11.02
CA ALA A 214 1.50 -17.90 12.12
C ALA A 214 0.98 -16.48 11.79
N LEU A 215 1.56 -15.81 10.78
CA LEU A 215 1.12 -14.47 10.37
C LEU A 215 -0.03 -14.49 9.36
N ARG A 216 -0.50 -15.67 8.92
CA ARG A 216 -1.53 -15.82 7.87
C ARG A 216 -2.76 -14.94 8.08
N GLY A 217 -3.29 -14.88 9.30
CA GLY A 217 -4.47 -14.08 9.63
C GLY A 217 -4.19 -12.58 9.53
N SER A 218 -3.09 -12.10 10.13
CA SER A 218 -2.68 -10.70 10.08
C SER A 218 -2.34 -10.25 8.66
N TYR A 219 -1.68 -11.11 7.88
CA TYR A 219 -1.37 -10.88 6.48
C TYR A 219 -2.65 -10.73 5.66
N ALA A 220 -3.57 -11.69 5.76
CA ALA A 220 -4.84 -11.65 5.03
C ALA A 220 -5.67 -10.41 5.39
N LEU A 221 -5.72 -10.04 6.68
CA LEU A 221 -6.41 -8.83 7.12
C LEU A 221 -5.77 -7.56 6.54
N ALA A 222 -4.45 -7.44 6.58
CA ALA A 222 -3.73 -6.30 6.02
C ALA A 222 -3.97 -6.17 4.50
N LEU A 223 -3.85 -7.29 3.77
CA LEU A 223 -4.06 -7.34 2.33
C LEU A 223 -5.49 -6.98 1.95
N ALA A 224 -6.48 -7.52 2.66
CA ALA A 224 -7.89 -7.18 2.44
C ALA A 224 -8.17 -5.70 2.75
N THR A 225 -7.61 -5.17 3.84
CA THR A 225 -7.81 -3.78 4.26
C THR A 225 -7.27 -2.81 3.20
N LEU A 226 -6.03 -3.00 2.73
CA LEU A 226 -5.46 -2.15 1.68
C LEU A 226 -6.16 -2.33 0.33
N SER A 227 -6.53 -3.56 -0.02
CA SER A 227 -7.29 -3.83 -1.25
C SER A 227 -8.63 -3.08 -1.24
N ALA A 228 -9.39 -3.16 -0.15
CA ALA A 228 -10.65 -2.43 0.00
C ALA A 228 -10.45 -0.91 -0.06
N ARG A 229 -9.45 -0.39 0.67
CA ARG A 229 -9.14 1.04 0.70
C ARG A 229 -8.79 1.62 -0.66
N TYR A 230 -8.10 0.85 -1.50
CA TYR A 230 -7.70 1.27 -2.84
C TYR A 230 -8.67 0.83 -3.94
N GLY A 231 -9.91 0.49 -3.55
CA GLY A 231 -11.05 0.27 -4.44
C GLY A 231 -11.25 -1.17 -4.91
N ALA A 232 -10.35 -2.10 -4.55
CA ALA A 232 -10.47 -3.53 -4.86
C ALA A 232 -11.31 -4.26 -3.79
N GLY A 233 -12.54 -3.77 -3.54
CA GLY A 233 -13.43 -4.29 -2.50
C GLY A 233 -13.90 -5.73 -2.75
N ALA A 234 -14.10 -6.12 -4.01
CA ALA A 234 -14.47 -7.49 -4.37
C ALA A 234 -13.34 -8.50 -4.02
N ASP A 235 -12.08 -8.13 -4.29
CA ASP A 235 -10.91 -8.96 -3.96
C ASP A 235 -10.75 -9.07 -2.43
N ALA A 236 -10.92 -7.95 -1.72
CA ALA A 236 -10.88 -7.92 -0.26
C ALA A 236 -11.95 -8.84 0.35
N LYS A 237 -13.19 -8.77 -0.15
CA LYS A 237 -14.29 -9.64 0.27
C LYS A 237 -13.97 -11.11 0.06
N ALA A 238 -13.56 -11.49 -1.15
CA ALA A 238 -13.23 -12.87 -1.49
C ALA A 238 -12.10 -13.42 -0.60
N LEU A 239 -11.08 -12.60 -0.31
CA LEU A 239 -9.98 -12.98 0.57
C LEU A 239 -10.44 -13.18 2.02
N LEU A 240 -11.28 -12.29 2.56
CA LEU A 240 -11.78 -12.40 3.94
C LEU A 240 -12.69 -13.62 4.11
N GLU A 241 -13.57 -13.88 3.14
CA GLU A 241 -14.42 -15.08 3.13
C GLU A 241 -13.58 -16.36 3.12
N LYS A 242 -12.57 -16.42 2.24
CA LYS A 242 -11.61 -17.53 2.19
C LYS A 242 -10.86 -17.70 3.51
N ALA A 243 -10.32 -16.62 4.07
CA ALA A 243 -9.53 -16.66 5.29
C ALA A 243 -10.34 -17.10 6.52
N MET A 244 -11.60 -16.67 6.62
CA MET A 244 -12.50 -17.11 7.69
C MET A 244 -12.94 -18.56 7.52
N ALA A 245 -13.28 -18.98 6.31
CA ALA A 245 -13.64 -20.37 6.03
C ALA A 245 -12.45 -21.33 6.29
N GLY A 246 -11.22 -20.87 6.00
CA GLY A 246 -9.99 -21.60 6.28
C GLY A 246 -9.50 -21.54 7.73
N GLY A 247 -10.19 -20.79 8.61
CA GLY A 247 -9.79 -20.64 10.01
C GLY A 247 -8.40 -20.02 10.17
N TRP A 248 -8.07 -18.99 9.36
CA TRP A 248 -6.76 -18.34 9.38
C TRP A 248 -6.56 -17.36 10.55
N PHE A 249 -7.65 -16.96 11.21
CA PHE A 249 -7.63 -16.00 12.31
C PHE A 249 -7.59 -16.72 13.65
N ASP A 250 -6.37 -16.98 14.13
CA ASP A 250 -6.12 -17.61 15.44
C ASP A 250 -6.34 -16.61 16.60
N ASP A 251 -6.22 -15.31 16.34
CA ASP A 251 -6.53 -14.23 17.28
C ASP A 251 -8.02 -13.80 17.18
N PRO A 252 -8.80 -13.89 18.28
CA PRO A 252 -10.18 -13.42 18.30
C PRO A 252 -10.36 -11.95 17.91
N ALA A 253 -9.39 -11.08 18.22
CA ALA A 253 -9.48 -9.66 17.87
C ALA A 253 -9.33 -9.47 16.35
N ALA A 254 -8.35 -10.12 15.73
CA ALA A 254 -8.20 -10.14 14.28
C ALA A 254 -9.43 -10.72 13.57
N LEU A 255 -10.05 -11.77 14.10
CA LEU A 255 -11.30 -12.33 13.55
C LEU A 255 -12.46 -11.34 13.64
N ALA A 256 -12.58 -10.61 14.74
CA ALA A 256 -13.61 -9.58 14.89
C ALA A 256 -13.41 -8.42 13.90
N ASP A 257 -12.16 -8.01 13.69
CA ASP A 257 -11.81 -6.98 12.70
C ASP A 257 -12.11 -7.46 11.28
N ALA A 258 -11.79 -8.72 10.94
CA ALA A 258 -12.10 -9.32 9.64
C ALA A 258 -13.62 -9.35 9.37
N LYS A 259 -14.42 -9.75 10.37
CA LYS A 259 -15.90 -9.73 10.27
C LYS A 259 -16.45 -8.32 10.12
N SER A 260 -15.93 -7.38 10.91
CA SER A 260 -16.34 -5.97 10.84
C SER A 260 -16.03 -5.38 9.47
N LEU A 261 -14.81 -5.63 8.96
CA LEU A 261 -14.40 -5.19 7.63
C LEU A 261 -15.33 -5.79 6.57
N LEU A 262 -15.52 -7.11 6.56
CA LEU A 262 -16.39 -7.78 5.59
C LEU A 262 -17.82 -7.22 5.58
N SER A 263 -18.38 -6.90 6.75
CA SER A 263 -19.74 -6.34 6.84
C SER A 263 -19.86 -4.91 6.29
N GLY A 264 -18.73 -4.20 6.16
CA GLY A 264 -18.65 -2.84 5.62
C GLY A 264 -18.17 -2.75 4.17
N LEU A 265 -17.95 -3.88 3.48
CA LEU A 265 -17.62 -3.98 2.05
C LEU A 265 -18.86 -4.27 1.20
#